data_AF-A0A7J7ZGM8-F1
#
_entry.id   AF-A0A7J7ZGM8-F1
#
_cell.length_a   1.000
_cell.length_b   1.000
_cell.length_c   1.000
_cell.angle_alpha   90.00
_cell.angle_beta   90.00
_cell.angle_gamma   90.00
#
_symmetry.space_group_name_H-M   'P 1'
#
loop_
_entity.id
_entity.type
_entity.pdbx_description
1 polymer ?
#
loop_
_entity_poly.entity_id
_entity_poly.type
_entity_poly.pdbx_seq_one_letter_code
_entity_poly.pdbx_strand_id
1 'polypeptide(L)'
;MTKYISKPENLKLMMNLLRDKSPNIQFEAFHVFKVFVASPHKTQPIVEILLKNQPKLIEFLSSFQKERTDDEQFTDEKNYLIKQIRDLKKAAP
;
A
#
# COMPACT_ATOMS: atom_id res chain seq x y z
N MET A 1 9.62 -8.93 11.03
CA MET A 1 8.75 -8.34 9.99
C MET A 1 7.35 -8.95 9.95
N THR A 2 7.17 -10.27 9.88
CA THR A 2 5.86 -10.95 9.79
C THR A 2 4.84 -10.52 10.86
N LYS A 3 5.26 -10.40 12.13
CA LYS A 3 4.41 -9.91 13.24
C LYS A 3 4.00 -8.43 13.10
N TYR A 4 4.77 -7.61 12.39
CA TYR A 4 4.46 -6.20 12.18
C TYR A 4 3.40 -6.04 11.09
N ILE A 5 3.57 -6.75 9.98
CA ILE A 5 2.69 -6.66 8.81
C ILE A 5 1.34 -7.37 8.99
N SER A 6 1.17 -8.14 10.05
CA SER A 6 -0.11 -8.77 10.42
C SER A 6 -1.02 -7.90 11.30
N LYS A 7 -0.53 -6.74 11.77
CA LYS A 7 -1.31 -5.87 12.67
C LYS A 7 -2.06 -4.78 11.90
N PRO A 8 -3.40 -4.71 12.02
CA PRO A 8 -4.22 -3.67 11.40
C PRO A 8 -3.80 -2.24 11.72
N GLU A 9 -3.43 -1.96 12.97
CA GLU A 9 -3.03 -0.62 13.40
C GLU A 9 -1.75 -0.14 12.71
N ASN A 10 -0.83 -1.07 12.41
CA ASN A 10 0.39 -0.74 11.69
C ASN A 10 0.09 -0.39 10.23
N LEU A 11 -0.83 -1.13 9.58
CA LEU A 11 -1.27 -0.79 8.23
C LEU A 11 -1.93 0.59 8.20
N LYS A 12 -2.84 0.87 9.15
CA LYS A 12 -3.52 2.17 9.25
C LYS A 12 -2.51 3.31 9.45
N LEU A 13 -1.51 3.11 10.31
CA LEU A 13 -0.44 4.09 10.51
C LEU A 13 0.29 4.39 9.19
N MET A 14 0.71 3.35 8.45
CA MET A 14 1.39 3.55 7.17
C MET A 14 0.49 4.27 6.15
N MET A 15 -0.80 3.90 6.08
CA MET A 15 -1.77 4.58 5.21
C MET A 15 -1.98 6.06 5.58
N ASN A 16 -1.87 6.42 6.85
CA ASN A 16 -1.91 7.81 7.29
C ASN A 16 -0.63 8.56 6.92
N LEU A 17 0.54 7.93 7.10
CA LEU A 17 1.84 8.53 6.78
C LEU A 17 2.05 8.71 5.26
N LEU A 18 1.38 7.92 4.41
CA LEU A 18 1.31 8.18 2.97
C LEU A 18 0.70 9.57 2.65
N ARG A 19 -0.06 10.16 3.58
CA ARG A 19 -0.69 11.48 3.44
C ARG A 19 -0.01 12.56 4.28
N ASP A 20 1.17 12.27 4.82
CA ASP A 20 1.93 13.23 5.62
C ASP A 20 2.30 14.48 4.79
N LYS A 21 2.58 15.62 5.43
CA LYS A 21 2.98 16.84 4.73
C LYS A 21 4.38 16.76 4.11
N SER A 22 5.25 15.91 4.67
CA SER A 22 6.63 15.71 4.23
C SER A 22 6.70 14.65 3.11
N PRO A 23 7.17 15.00 1.90
CA PRO A 23 7.36 14.02 0.82
C PRO A 23 8.30 12.87 1.19
N ASN A 24 9.29 13.13 2.05
CA ASN A 24 10.21 12.08 2.52
C ASN A 24 9.50 11.09 3.45
N ILE A 25 8.63 11.56 4.35
CA ILE A 25 7.86 10.67 5.23
C ILE A 25 6.90 9.81 4.40
N GLN A 26 6.23 10.43 3.43
CA GLN A 26 5.36 9.71 2.50
C GLN A 26 6.13 8.61 1.75
N PHE A 27 7.34 8.91 1.27
CA PHE A 27 8.16 7.98 0.49
C PHE A 27 8.64 6.78 1.34
N GLU A 28 9.11 7.02 2.56
CA GLU A 28 9.47 5.95 3.49
C GLU A 28 8.25 5.10 3.89
N ALA A 29 7.09 5.76 4.12
CA ALA A 29 5.84 5.07 4.39
C ALA A 29 5.39 4.20 3.21
N PHE A 30 5.65 4.62 1.97
CA PHE A 30 5.38 3.83 0.77
C PHE A 30 6.18 2.53 0.77
N HIS A 31 7.47 2.56 1.10
CA HIS A 31 8.29 1.35 1.17
C HIS A 31 7.77 0.36 2.20
N VAL A 32 7.29 0.83 3.36
CA VAL A 32 6.69 -0.06 4.37
C VAL A 32 5.31 -0.55 3.94
N PHE A 33 4.46 0.33 3.40
CA PHE A 33 3.13 -0.03 2.87
C PHE A 33 3.23 -1.10 1.77
N LYS A 34 4.23 -1.01 0.89
CA LYS A 34 4.53 -2.01 -0.15
C LYS A 34 4.63 -3.42 0.43
N VAL A 35 5.28 -3.58 1.59
CA VAL A 35 5.46 -4.90 2.24
C VAL A 35 4.13 -5.48 2.73
N PHE A 36 3.18 -4.66 3.19
CA PHE A 36 1.84 -5.13 3.55
C PHE A 36 1.10 -5.71 2.34
N VAL A 37 1.17 -5.02 1.19
CA VAL A 37 0.46 -5.40 -0.04
C VAL A 37 1.16 -6.56 -0.76
N ALA A 38 2.50 -6.64 -0.72
CA ALA A 38 3.25 -7.73 -1.34
C ALA A 38 3.27 -9.02 -0.50
N SER A 39 2.85 -8.98 0.77
CA SER A 39 2.86 -10.15 1.64
C SER A 39 2.04 -11.32 1.04
N PRO A 40 2.61 -12.52 0.87
CA PRO A 40 1.86 -13.68 0.36
C PRO A 40 0.85 -14.22 1.39
N HIS A 41 1.07 -13.96 2.68
CA HIS A 41 0.25 -14.45 3.79
C HIS A 41 -0.40 -13.28 4.55
N LYS A 42 -1.23 -12.50 3.85
CA LYS A 42 -2.00 -11.42 4.49
C LYS A 42 -3.04 -12.01 5.42
N THR A 43 -3.09 -11.52 6.66
CA THR A 43 -4.15 -11.89 7.59
C THR A 43 -5.49 -11.29 7.15
N GLN A 44 -6.60 -11.95 7.50
CA GLN A 44 -7.95 -11.50 7.14
C GLN A 44 -8.23 -10.00 7.45
N PRO A 45 -7.87 -9.46 8.64
CA PRO A 45 -8.09 -8.05 8.94
C PRO A 45 -7.34 -7.06 8.01
N ILE A 46 -6.17 -7.47 7.50
CA ILE A 46 -5.37 -6.67 6.56
C ILE A 46 -6.05 -6.64 5.19
N VAL A 47 -6.50 -7.81 4.72
CA VAL A 47 -7.25 -7.93 3.46
C VAL A 47 -8.52 -7.09 3.50
N GLU A 48 -9.26 -7.12 4.60
CA GLU A 48 -10.49 -6.33 4.76
C GLU A 48 -10.25 -4.82 4.70
N ILE A 49 -9.19 -4.32 5.34
CA ILE A 49 -8.82 -2.90 5.25
C ILE A 49 -8.47 -2.51 3.82
N LEU A 50 -7.67 -3.32 3.13
CA LEU A 50 -7.28 -3.06 1.75
C LEU A 50 -8.48 -3.09 0.81
N LEU A 51 -9.37 -4.08 0.93
CA LEU A 51 -10.61 -4.19 0.14
C LEU A 51 -11.55 -3.00 0.40
N LYS A 52 -11.75 -2.63 1.67
CA LYS A 52 -12.62 -1.50 2.05
C LYS A 52 -12.16 -0.16 1.45
N ASN A 53 -10.85 0.00 1.24
CA ASN A 53 -10.25 1.22 0.69
C ASN A 53 -9.79 1.07 -0.76
N GLN A 54 -10.09 -0.06 -1.42
CA GLN A 54 -9.49 -0.46 -2.71
C GLN A 54 -9.62 0.62 -3.80
N PRO A 55 -10.81 1.20 -4.08
CA PRO A 55 -10.92 2.22 -5.14
C PRO A 55 -10.08 3.46 -4.84
N LYS A 56 -10.12 3.95 -3.60
CA LYS A 56 -9.38 5.13 -3.17
C LYS A 56 -7.87 4.90 -3.14
N LEU A 57 -7.43 3.70 -2.77
CA LEU A 57 -6.02 3.33 -2.79
C LEU A 57 -5.46 3.31 -4.22
N ILE A 58 -6.20 2.74 -5.17
CA ILE A 58 -5.79 2.72 -6.59
C ILE A 58 -5.69 4.14 -7.15
N GLU A 59 -6.69 4.96 -6.89
CA GLU A 59 -6.70 6.37 -7.32
C GLU A 59 -5.52 7.15 -6.70
N PHE A 60 -5.33 7.01 -5.40
CA PHE A 60 -4.25 7.65 -4.66
C PHE A 60 -2.87 7.23 -5.20
N LEU A 61 -2.61 5.93 -5.33
CA LEU A 61 -1.33 5.43 -5.84
C LEU A 61 -1.08 5.86 -7.29
N SER A 62 -2.12 6.02 -8.10
CA SER A 62 -1.96 6.49 -9.48
C SER A 62 -1.41 7.92 -9.53
N SER A 63 -1.70 8.77 -8.53
CA SER A 63 -1.24 10.16 -8.44
C SER A 63 -0.12 10.43 -7.43
N PHE A 64 0.25 9.42 -6.64
CA PHE A 64 1.26 9.54 -5.59
C PHE A 64 2.66 9.89 -6.13
N GLN A 65 3.23 11.02 -5.70
CA GLN A 65 4.57 11.51 -6.06
C GLN A 65 4.91 11.40 -7.56
N LYS A 66 4.00 11.86 -8.43
CA LYS A 66 4.14 11.81 -9.90
C LYS A 66 5.34 12.60 -10.43
N GLU A 67 5.85 13.54 -9.65
CA GLU A 67 7.01 14.37 -9.96
C GLU A 67 8.34 13.61 -9.99
N ARG A 68 8.40 12.41 -9.37
CA ARG A 68 9.59 11.53 -9.40
C ARG A 68 9.63 10.68 -10.67
N THR A 69 9.84 11.32 -11.83
CA THR A 69 9.83 10.65 -13.14
C THR A 69 11.16 9.98 -13.51
N ASP A 70 12.23 10.30 -12.79
CA ASP A 70 13.58 9.74 -12.97
C ASP A 70 13.80 8.42 -12.22
N ASP A 71 12.85 8.02 -11.37
CA ASP A 71 12.87 6.78 -10.60
C ASP A 71 11.97 5.71 -11.25
N GLU A 72 12.53 4.99 -12.22
CA GLU A 72 11.83 3.89 -12.91
C GLU A 72 11.42 2.79 -11.94
N GLN A 73 12.29 2.45 -10.97
CA GLN A 73 12.00 1.42 -9.97
C GLN A 73 10.76 1.79 -9.15
N PHE A 74 10.68 3.02 -8.66
CA PHE A 74 9.50 3.51 -7.93
C PHE A 74 8.23 3.44 -8.76
N THR A 75 8.32 3.80 -10.05
CA THR A 75 7.19 3.72 -10.99
C THR A 75 6.69 2.28 -11.15
N ASP A 76 7.61 1.33 -11.33
CA ASP A 76 7.27 -0.09 -11.42
C ASP A 76 6.66 -0.64 -10.13
N GLU A 77 7.21 -0.26 -8.97
CA GLU A 77 6.68 -0.65 -7.67
C GLU A 77 5.26 -0.12 -7.46
N LYS A 78 4.97 1.13 -7.84
CA LYS A 78 3.61 1.69 -7.79
C LYS A 78 2.65 0.91 -8.68
N ASN A 79 3.05 0.64 -9.92
CA ASN A 79 2.23 -0.10 -10.87
C ASN A 79 1.94 -1.52 -10.39
N TYR A 80 2.95 -2.18 -9.82
CA TYR A 80 2.82 -3.48 -9.18
C TYR A 80 1.81 -3.43 -8.02
N LEU A 81 1.91 -2.44 -7.12
CA LEU A 81 0.99 -2.30 -6.00
C LEU A 81 -0.45 -2.04 -6.45
N ILE A 82 -0.65 -1.18 -7.44
CA ILE A 82 -1.98 -0.92 -8.03
C ILE A 82 -2.58 -2.21 -8.57
N LYS A 83 -1.79 -3.02 -9.29
CA LYS A 83 -2.24 -4.31 -9.82
C LYS A 83 -2.61 -5.27 -8.70
N GLN A 84 -1.74 -5.43 -7.70
CA GLN A 84 -2.01 -6.29 -6.54
C GLN A 84 -3.30 -5.89 -5.81
N ILE A 85 -3.50 -4.59 -5.57
CA ILE A 85 -4.69 -4.08 -4.87
C ILE A 85 -5.94 -4.29 -5.74
N ARG A 86 -5.87 -4.07 -7.05
CA ARG A 86 -6.98 -4.32 -7.98
C ARG A 86 -7.39 -5.80 -8.01
N ASP A 87 -6.40 -6.68 -7.99
CA ASP A 87 -6.61 -8.14 -8.06
C ASP A 87 -6.99 -8.76 -6.70
N LEU A 88 -6.99 -7.98 -5.61
CA LEU A 88 -7.50 -8.44 -4.31
C LEU A 88 -8.98 -8.81 -4.45
N LYS A 89 -9.28 -10.06 -4.10
CA LYS A 89 -10.63 -10.58 -4.00
C LYS A 89 -10.91 -11.00 -2.57
N LYS A 90 -12.17 -10.91 -2.16
CA LYS A 90 -12.62 -11.52 -0.91
C LYS A 90 -12.44 -13.03 -1.08
N ALA A 91 -11.65 -13.67 -0.21
CA ALA A 91 -11.62 -15.12 -0.17
C ALA A 91 -13.06 -15.62 0.07
N ALA A 92 -13.48 -16.63 -0.69
CA ALA A 92 -14.76 -17.27 -0.45
C ALA A 92 -14.78 -17.80 1.01
N PRO A 93 -15.89 -17.64 1.74
CA PRO A 93 -16.02 -18.11 3.11
C PRO A 93 -15.83 -19.62 3.24
#